data_AF-A0A3C0QLE6-F1
#
_entry.id   AF-A0A3C0QLE6-F1
#
_cell.length_a   1.000
_cell.length_b   1.000
_cell.length_c   1.000
_cell.angle_alpha   90.00
_cell.angle_beta   90.00
_cell.angle_gamma   90.00
#
_symmetry.space_group_name_H-M   'P 1'
#
loop_
_entity.id
_entity.type
_entity.pdbx_description
1 polymer ?
#
loop_
_entity_poly.entity_id
_entity_poly.type
_entity_poly.pdbx_seq_one_letter_code
_entity_poly.pdbx_strand_id
1 'polypeptide(L)'
;LKLKNNKKFNPLRCGIKRFDQNDPIKNNVLFKKNRDYANIVCRCEKVTEAEVVEAIKRGASTLDGIKFRTRAGTGRCQGGYCTLRILKILSRELNIPIEEVTKKGYGSYIVGKRVR
;
A
#
# COMPACT_ATOMS: atom_id res chain seq x y z
N LEU A 1 -16.73 -26.59 -13.27
CA LEU A 1 -16.99 -26.12 -11.88
C LEU A 1 -18.46 -25.68 -11.79
N LYS A 2 -19.28 -26.29 -10.90
CA LYS A 2 -20.64 -25.81 -10.62
C LYS A 2 -20.56 -24.75 -9.51
N LEU A 3 -20.76 -23.47 -9.85
CA LEU A 3 -20.74 -22.37 -8.91
C LEU A 3 -22.00 -22.40 -8.03
N LYS A 4 -21.85 -22.34 -6.70
CA LYS A 4 -22.98 -22.24 -5.76
C LYS A 4 -23.12 -20.78 -5.31
N ASN A 5 -24.35 -20.30 -5.21
CA ASN A 5 -24.61 -18.93 -4.76
C ASN A 5 -24.26 -18.78 -3.27
N ASN A 6 -23.37 -17.85 -2.95
CA ASN A 6 -22.95 -17.56 -1.58
C ASN A 6 -23.66 -16.30 -1.08
N LYS A 7 -24.68 -16.47 -0.24
CA LYS A 7 -25.43 -15.36 0.37
C LYS A 7 -24.57 -14.41 1.23
N LYS A 8 -23.38 -14.84 1.67
CA LYS A 8 -22.42 -14.02 2.43
C LYS A 8 -21.47 -13.20 1.54
N PHE A 9 -21.55 -13.35 0.22
CA PHE A 9 -20.69 -12.59 -0.68
C PHE A 9 -21.12 -11.12 -0.71
N ASN A 10 -20.23 -10.23 -0.26
CA ASN A 10 -20.42 -8.79 -0.39
C ASN A 10 -19.69 -8.31 -1.66
N PRO A 11 -20.41 -7.88 -2.71
CA PRO A 11 -19.79 -7.37 -3.94
C PRO A 11 -19.18 -5.97 -3.77
N LEU A 12 -19.58 -5.24 -2.72
CA LEU A 12 -19.14 -3.87 -2.50
C LEU A 12 -17.84 -3.85 -1.71
N ARG A 13 -16.80 -3.27 -2.31
CA ARG A 13 -15.53 -2.99 -1.63
C ARG A 13 -15.38 -1.50 -1.41
N CYS A 14 -15.35 -1.08 -0.16
CA CYS A 14 -15.00 0.31 0.18
C CYS A 14 -13.51 0.54 -0.09
N GLY A 15 -13.19 1.63 -0.79
CA GLY A 15 -11.81 2.09 -0.99
C GLY A 15 -11.11 2.45 0.32
N ILE A 16 -9.80 2.66 0.25
CA ILE A 16 -9.06 3.26 1.35
C ILE A 16 -9.39 4.76 1.35
N LYS A 17 -9.79 5.29 2.51
CA LYS A 17 -10.09 6.71 2.64
C LYS A 17 -8.79 7.48 2.49
N ARG A 18 -8.75 8.40 1.52
CA ARG A 18 -7.53 9.15 1.24
C ARG A 18 -7.33 10.25 2.27
N PHE A 19 -6.11 10.36 2.80
CA PHE A 19 -5.79 11.38 3.80
C PHE A 19 -5.93 12.81 3.23
N ASP A 20 -5.56 13.01 1.97
CA ASP A 20 -5.59 14.31 1.30
C ASP A 20 -6.99 14.83 0.93
N GLN A 21 -7.99 13.95 0.95
CA GLN A 21 -9.38 14.30 0.61
C GLN A 21 -10.29 14.47 1.85
N ASN A 22 -9.76 14.22 3.05
CA ASN A 22 -10.51 14.35 4.29
C ASN A 22 -10.47 15.77 4.85
N ASP A 23 -11.44 16.09 5.70
CA ASP A 23 -11.43 17.33 6.50
C ASP A 23 -10.21 17.39 7.43
N PRO A 24 -9.57 18.56 7.61
CA PRO A 24 -8.43 18.73 8.52
C PRO A 24 -8.72 18.29 9.96
N ILE A 25 -9.94 18.51 10.45
CA ILE A 25 -10.37 18.08 11.80
C ILE A 25 -10.32 16.55 11.89
N LYS A 26 -10.83 15.83 10.88
CA LYS A 26 -10.78 14.36 10.84
C LYS A 26 -9.34 13.87 10.73
N ASN A 27 -8.50 14.55 9.95
CA ASN A 27 -7.09 14.22 9.83
C ASN A 27 -6.34 14.35 11.16
N ASN A 28 -6.63 15.38 11.95
CA ASN A 28 -6.07 15.52 13.30
C ASN A 28 -6.49 14.37 14.22
N VAL A 29 -7.74 13.91 14.14
CA VAL A 29 -8.20 12.74 14.90
C VAL A 29 -7.49 11.46 14.45
N LEU A 30 -7.35 11.25 13.13
CA LEU A 30 -6.64 10.10 12.57
C LEU A 30 -5.16 10.10 12.98
N PHE A 31 -4.50 11.25 12.93
CA PHE A 31 -3.11 11.44 13.37
C PHE A 31 -2.93 11.17 14.87
N LYS A 32 -3.84 11.66 15.72
CA LYS A 32 -3.81 11.36 17.17
C LYS A 32 -3.96 9.86 17.46
N LYS A 33 -4.73 9.14 16.64
CA LYS A 33 -4.96 7.71 16.78
C LYS A 33 -3.81 6.86 16.22
N ASN A 34 -3.24 7.24 15.09
CA ASN A 34 -2.11 6.57 14.48
C ASN A 34 -1.10 7.60 13.94
N ARG A 35 0.12 7.58 14.49
CA ARG A 35 1.20 8.49 14.10
C ARG A 35 1.70 8.24 12.66
N ASP A 36 1.42 7.08 12.06
CA ASP A 36 1.82 6.78 10.68
C ASP A 36 1.15 7.70 9.65
N TYR A 37 0.03 8.35 10.00
CA TYR A 37 -0.59 9.38 9.16
C TYR A 37 0.30 10.62 8.99
N ALA A 38 1.29 10.81 9.85
CA ALA A 38 2.25 11.93 9.75
C ALA A 38 3.34 11.69 8.69
N ASN A 39 3.61 10.43 8.37
CA ASN A 39 4.70 10.08 7.48
C ASN A 39 4.20 10.00 6.03
N ILE A 40 4.58 10.98 5.21
CA ILE A 40 4.23 10.98 3.78
C ILE A 40 5.19 10.09 3.01
N VAL A 41 4.69 8.96 2.53
CA VAL A 41 5.43 7.99 1.72
C VAL A 41 5.52 8.44 0.27
N CYS A 42 4.41 8.89 -0.33
CA CYS A 42 4.38 9.40 -1.69
C CYS A 42 3.95 10.87 -1.70
N ARG A 43 4.90 11.78 -1.98
CA ARG A 43 4.61 13.21 -1.99
C ARG A 43 3.74 13.66 -3.17
N CYS A 44 3.88 13.04 -4.35
CA CYS A 44 3.10 13.41 -5.53
C CYS A 44 1.61 13.13 -5.35
N GLU A 45 1.27 11.99 -4.76
CA GLU A 45 -0.12 11.55 -4.55
C GLU A 45 -0.59 11.76 -3.10
N LYS A 46 0.23 12.42 -2.26
CA LYS A 46 -0.01 12.70 -0.84
C LYS A 46 -0.43 11.47 -0.02
N VAL A 47 0.21 10.33 -0.29
CA VAL A 47 -0.07 9.05 0.40
C VAL A 47 0.79 8.93 1.65
N THR A 48 0.14 8.66 2.77
CA THR A 48 0.73 8.42 4.09
C THR A 48 1.18 6.97 4.27
N GLU A 49 2.03 6.70 5.26
CA GLU A 49 2.40 5.34 5.66
C GLU A 49 1.19 4.55 6.15
N ALA A 50 0.28 5.20 6.88
CA ALA A 50 -0.96 4.58 7.35
C ALA A 50 -1.80 4.00 6.20
N GLU A 51 -1.90 4.70 5.07
CA GLU A 51 -2.63 4.23 3.89
C GLU A 51 -1.94 3.04 3.21
N VAL A 52 -0.60 3.00 3.22
CA VAL A 52 0.16 1.85 2.70
C VAL A 52 -0.04 0.63 3.60
N VAL A 53 0.06 0.80 4.92
CA VAL A 53 -0.18 -0.26 5.90
C VAL A 53 -1.62 -0.78 5.81
N GLU A 54 -2.61 0.12 5.67
CA GLU A 54 -4.01 -0.27 5.46
C GLU A 54 -4.20 -1.06 4.16
N ALA A 55 -3.50 -0.69 3.08
CA ALA A 55 -3.52 -1.45 1.84
C ALA A 55 -3.00 -2.88 2.04
N ILE A 56 -1.94 -3.05 2.83
CA ILE A 56 -1.36 -4.36 3.18
C ILE A 56 -2.32 -5.18 4.03
N LYS A 57 -2.93 -4.58 5.07
CA LYS A 57 -3.97 -5.23 5.90
C LYS A 57 -5.16 -5.70 5.06
N ARG A 58 -5.47 -5.01 3.96
CA ARG A 58 -6.48 -5.40 2.95
C ARG A 58 -5.95 -6.35 1.86
N GLY A 59 -4.86 -7.06 2.13
CA GLY A 59 -4.29 -8.11 1.29
C GLY A 59 -3.46 -7.62 0.11
N ALA A 60 -2.86 -6.43 0.16
CA ALA A 60 -1.81 -6.08 -0.80
C ALA A 60 -0.47 -6.68 -0.36
N SER A 61 0.17 -7.44 -1.23
CA SER A 61 1.48 -8.06 -0.97
C SER A 61 2.54 -7.71 -2.02
N THR A 62 2.22 -6.84 -2.97
CA THR A 62 3.09 -6.47 -4.09
C THR A 62 3.09 -4.95 -4.27
N LEU A 63 4.13 -4.41 -4.92
CA LEU A 63 4.23 -2.97 -5.21
C LEU A 63 3.02 -2.48 -6.02
N ASP A 64 2.62 -3.21 -7.06
CA ASP A 64 1.44 -2.88 -7.87
C ASP A 64 0.15 -3.01 -7.03
N GLY A 65 0.10 -3.96 -6.09
CA GLY A 65 -1.00 -4.10 -5.14
C GLY A 65 -1.19 -2.86 -4.27
N ILE A 66 -0.09 -2.19 -3.86
CA ILE A 66 -0.12 -0.90 -3.17
C ILE A 66 -0.53 0.21 -4.14
N LYS A 67 0.12 0.30 -5.31
CA LYS A 67 -0.17 1.28 -6.36
C LYS A 67 -1.66 1.35 -6.69
N PHE A 68 -2.31 0.22 -6.94
CA PHE A 68 -3.73 0.20 -7.32
C PHE A 68 -4.68 0.55 -6.17
N ARG A 69 -4.26 0.40 -4.91
CA ARG A 69 -5.08 0.73 -3.74
C ARG A 69 -4.91 2.16 -3.26
N THR A 70 -3.71 2.73 -3.37
CA THR A 70 -3.38 4.05 -2.80
C THR A 70 -2.98 5.11 -3.83
N ARG A 71 -2.69 4.69 -5.08
CA ARG A 71 -2.05 5.49 -6.14
C ARG A 71 -0.59 5.83 -5.90
N ALA A 72 0.02 5.39 -4.79
CA ALA A 72 1.44 5.65 -4.57
C ALA A 72 2.28 5.14 -5.76
N GLY A 73 3.14 6.01 -6.30
CA GLY A 73 3.96 5.73 -7.47
C GLY A 73 3.35 6.11 -8.83
N THR A 74 2.14 6.67 -8.89
CA THR A 74 1.52 7.11 -10.18
C THR A 74 1.60 8.61 -10.45
N GLY A 75 2.12 9.41 -9.51
CA GLY A 75 2.24 10.85 -9.67
C GLY A 75 3.47 11.25 -10.50
N ARG A 76 3.80 12.56 -10.53
CA ARG A 76 4.88 13.13 -11.39
C ARG A 76 6.19 12.33 -11.38
N CYS A 77 6.62 11.79 -10.24
CA CYS A 77 7.88 11.05 -10.12
C CYS A 77 7.84 9.58 -10.57
N GLN A 78 6.66 9.05 -10.95
CA GLN A 78 6.46 7.67 -11.40
C GLN A 78 7.11 6.60 -10.48
N GLY A 79 7.09 6.84 -9.17
CA GLY A 79 7.64 5.91 -8.17
C GLY A 79 9.11 6.12 -7.82
N GLY A 80 9.83 7.03 -8.48
CA GLY A 80 11.27 7.24 -8.27
C GLY A 80 11.69 7.49 -6.81
N TYR A 81 10.82 8.12 -6.00
CA TYR A 81 11.12 8.40 -4.59
C TYR A 81 10.44 7.48 -3.58
N CYS A 82 9.22 7.02 -3.88
CA CYS A 82 8.41 6.28 -2.91
C CYS A 82 8.59 4.77 -3.00
N THR A 83 9.05 4.23 -4.13
CA THR A 83 9.15 2.77 -4.34
C THR A 83 9.95 2.09 -3.23
N LEU A 84 11.17 2.52 -2.95
CA LEU A 84 12.00 1.88 -1.91
C LEU A 84 11.38 1.99 -0.50
N ARG A 85 10.69 3.10 -0.20
CA ARG A 85 9.96 3.28 1.07
C ARG A 85 8.82 2.27 1.19
N ILE A 86 8.05 2.10 0.11
CA ILE A 86 6.96 1.12 0.06
C ILE A 86 7.50 -0.31 0.19
N LEU A 87 8.62 -0.64 -0.45
CA LEU A 87 9.25 -1.97 -0.31
C LEU A 87 9.66 -2.25 1.14
N LYS A 88 10.23 -1.27 1.84
CA LYS A 88 10.57 -1.39 3.27
C LYS A 88 9.33 -1.62 4.13
N ILE A 89 8.23 -0.90 3.86
CA ILE A 89 6.97 -1.11 4.58
C ILE A 89 6.40 -2.50 4.28
N LEU A 90 6.38 -2.94 3.01
CA LEU A 90 5.94 -4.29 2.64
C LEU A 90 6.76 -5.37 3.34
N SER A 91 8.09 -5.25 3.32
CA SER A 91 9.00 -6.17 4.00
C SER A 91 8.70 -6.24 5.50
N ARG A 92 8.54 -5.09 6.17
CA ARG A 92 8.19 -5.01 7.60
C ARG A 92 6.84 -5.64 7.91
N GLU A 93 5.78 -5.26 7.19
CA GLU A 93 4.40 -5.68 7.50
C GLU A 93 4.13 -7.14 7.13
N LEU A 94 4.80 -7.68 6.11
CA LEU A 94 4.65 -9.07 5.68
C LEU A 94 5.68 -10.01 6.34
N ASN A 95 6.63 -9.46 7.09
CA ASN A 95 7.73 -10.19 7.70
C ASN A 95 8.52 -11.04 6.69
N ILE A 96 8.82 -10.46 5.53
CA ILE A 96 9.64 -11.08 4.47
C ILE A 96 10.86 -10.21 4.18
N PRO A 97 11.99 -10.78 3.75
CA PRO A 97 13.13 -10.00 3.32
C PRO A 97 12.77 -9.10 2.12
N ILE A 98 13.40 -7.92 2.03
CA ILE A 98 13.07 -6.93 1.00
C ILE A 98 13.31 -7.46 -0.42
N GLU A 99 14.23 -8.40 -0.56
CA GLU A 99 14.60 -9.11 -1.79
C GLU A 99 13.45 -9.99 -2.31
N GLU A 100 12.56 -10.45 -1.42
CA GLU A 100 11.39 -11.26 -1.76
C GLU A 100 10.16 -10.40 -2.12
N VAL A 101 10.20 -9.09 -1.87
CA VAL A 101 9.10 -8.20 -2.25
C VAL A 101 9.04 -8.08 -3.77
N THR A 102 7.87 -8.38 -4.33
CA THR A 102 7.65 -8.40 -5.78
C THR A 102 6.88 -7.18 -6.27
N LYS A 103 7.06 -6.85 -7.55
CA LYS A 103 6.29 -5.81 -8.22
C LYS A 103 4.85 -6.23 -8.45
N LYS A 104 4.65 -7.39 -9.07
CA LYS A 104 3.35 -7.88 -9.57
C LYS A 104 3.11 -9.38 -9.35
N GLY A 105 3.86 -10.00 -8.44
CA GLY A 105 3.81 -11.44 -8.16
C GLY A 105 5.11 -12.18 -8.53
N TYR A 106 5.05 -13.50 -8.56
CA TYR A 106 6.20 -14.37 -8.76
C TYR A 106 7.06 -13.97 -9.98
N GLY A 107 8.39 -13.99 -9.81
CA GLY A 107 9.35 -13.65 -10.86
C GLY A 107 9.54 -12.15 -11.11
N SER A 108 8.86 -11.26 -10.39
CA SER A 108 8.97 -9.80 -10.57
C SER A 108 9.68 -9.08 -9.40
N TYR A 109 10.81 -9.64 -8.97
CA TYR A 109 11.62 -9.09 -7.89
C TYR A 109 12.26 -7.76 -8.29
N ILE A 110 12.33 -6.80 -7.36
CA ILE A 110 12.82 -5.44 -7.65
C ILE A 110 14.28 -5.26 -7.22
N VAL A 111 14.63 -5.71 -6.02
CA VAL A 111 16.00 -5.56 -5.48
C VAL A 111 16.92 -6.69 -5.94
N GLY A 112 16.36 -7.88 -6.20
CA GLY A 112 17.13 -9.08 -6.50
C GLY A 112 17.82 -9.67 -5.27
N LYS A 113 18.31 -10.90 -5.36
CA LYS A 113 19.11 -11.51 -4.30
C LYS A 113 20.52 -10.92 -4.30
N ARG A 114 21.11 -10.77 -3.11
CA ARG A 114 22.51 -10.34 -2.97
C ARG A 114 23.43 -11.29 -3.75
N VAL A 115 24.15 -10.75 -4.73
CA VAL A 115 25.21 -11.48 -5.44
C VAL A 115 26.33 -11.71 -4.43
N ARG A 116 26.71 -12.97 -4.22
CA ARG A 116 27.81 -13.37 -3.34
C ARG A 116 29.14 -13.12 -4.01
#